data_AF-A0A660YHS7-F1
#
_entry.id   AF-A0A660YHS7-F1
#
_cell.length_a   1.000
_cell.length_b   1.000
_cell.length_c   1.000
_cell.angle_alpha   90.00
_cell.angle_beta   90.00
_cell.angle_gamma   90.00
#
_symmetry.space_group_name_H-M   'P 1'
#
loop_
_entity.id
_entity.type
_entity.pdbx_description
1 polymer ?
#
loop_
_entity_poly.entity_id
_entity_poly.type
_entity_poly.pdbx_seq_one_letter_code
_entity_poly.pdbx_strand_id
1 'polypeptide(L)' 'MAIFEIKDNKVNRIKPTEFKLEKDLQKLIEQNLETFFNCRFVATEFSTGNLHSGRIDTLAISEDNNP' A
#
# COMPACT_ATOMS: atom_id res chain seq x y z
N MET A 1 18.34 8.08 0.83
CA MET A 1 19.06 6.80 0.69
C MET A 1 18.91 6.31 -0.74
N ALA A 2 19.93 5.74 -1.36
CA ALA A 2 19.84 5.22 -2.74
C ALA A 2 19.39 3.75 -2.73
N ILE A 3 18.47 3.39 -3.62
CA ILE A 3 18.02 2.01 -3.83
C ILE A 3 18.63 1.49 -5.13
N PHE A 4 19.07 0.24 -5.13
CA PHE A 4 19.66 -0.41 -6.31
C PHE A 4 19.03 -1.79 -6.53
N GLU A 5 18.83 -2.15 -7.80
CA GLU A 5 18.42 -3.48 -8.24
C GLU A 5 19.65 -4.28 -8.68
N ILE A 6 19.71 -5.58 -8.33
CA ILE A 6 20.74 -6.52 -8.79
C ILE A 6 20.13 -7.43 -9.86
N LYS A 7 20.72 -7.45 -11.05
CA LYS A 7 20.34 -8.35 -12.13
C LYS A 7 21.57 -8.81 -12.89
N ASP A 8 21.73 -10.11 -13.07
CA ASP A 8 22.88 -10.72 -13.77
C ASP A 8 24.25 -10.24 -13.23
N ASN A 9 24.36 -10.16 -11.90
CA ASN A 9 25.54 -9.65 -11.18
C ASN A 9 25.93 -8.19 -11.54
N LYS A 10 24.99 -7.43 -12.11
CA LYS A 10 25.11 -5.99 -12.36
C LYS A 10 24.14 -5.22 -11.47
N VAL A 11 24.49 -3.98 -11.17
CA VAL A 11 23.74 -3.11 -10.26
C VAL A 11 23.18 -1.93 -11.04
N ASN A 12 21.87 -1.70 -10.94
CA ASN A 12 21.18 -0.55 -11.53
C ASN A 12 20.59 0.32 -10.42
N ARG A 13 20.81 1.64 -10.48
CA ARG A 13 20.18 2.57 -9.53
C ARG A 13 18.70 2.72 -9.86
N ILE A 14 17.84 2.50 -8.87
CA ILE A 14 16.41 2.73 -8.99
C ILE A 14 16.12 4.21 -8.68
N LYS A 15 15.46 4.89 -9.62
CA LYS A 15 14.98 6.25 -9.40
C LYS A 15 13.59 6.18 -8.77
N PRO A 16 13.30 6.98 -7.72
CA PRO A 16 11.95 7.10 -7.21
C PRO A 16 10.99 7.59 -8.30
N THR A 17 9.78 7.05 -8.31
CA THR A 17 8.68 7.58 -9.11
C THR A 17 7.86 8.50 -8.24
N GLU A 18 7.60 9.71 -8.73
CA GLU A 18 6.72 10.67 -8.05
C GLU A 18 5.27 10.41 -8.44
N PHE A 19 4.37 10.48 -7.47
CA PHE A 19 2.93 10.42 -7.69
C PHE A 19 2.35 11.83 -7.65
N LYS A 20 1.48 12.14 -8.62
CA LYS A 20 0.82 13.44 -8.66
C LYS A 20 -0.27 13.57 -7.59
N LEU A 21 -0.96 12.48 -7.29
CA LEU A 21 -2.03 12.41 -6.29
C LEU A 21 -1.76 11.26 -5.33
N GLU A 22 -2.03 11.51 -4.04
CA GLU A 22 -1.97 10.47 -3.00
C GLU A 22 -2.87 9.28 -3.33
N LYS A 23 -4.05 9.54 -3.90
CA LYS A 23 -5.00 8.51 -4.34
C LYS A 23 -4.41 7.52 -5.35
N ASP A 24 -3.44 7.95 -6.16
CA ASP A 24 -2.79 7.06 -7.13
C ASP A 24 -1.81 6.11 -6.41
N LEU A 25 -1.10 6.60 -5.39
CA LEU A 25 -0.27 5.77 -4.53
C LEU A 25 -1.13 4.81 -3.69
N GLN A 26 -2.22 5.30 -3.10
CA GLN A 26 -3.17 4.47 -2.34
C GLN A 26 -3.69 3.31 -3.19
N LYS A 27 -4.16 3.57 -4.42
CA LYS A 27 -4.59 2.50 -5.34
C LYS A 27 -3.49 1.48 -5.65
N LEU A 28 -2.26 1.95 -5.86
CA LEU A 28 -1.13 1.05 -6.12
C LEU A 28 -0.87 0.14 -4.92
N ILE A 29 -0.91 0.70 -3.71
CA ILE A 29 -0.75 -0.06 -2.47
C ILE A 29 -1.91 -1.03 -2.29
N GLU A 30 -3.16 -0.58 -2.43
CA GLU A 30 -4.37 -1.41 -2.30
C GLU A 30 -4.34 -2.63 -3.24
N GLN A 31 -3.90 -2.45 -4.48
CA GLN A 31 -3.75 -3.53 -5.46
C GLN A 31 -2.62 -4.52 -5.15
N ASN A 32 -1.68 -4.15 -4.29
CA ASN A 32 -0.48 -4.93 -3.97
C ASN A 32 -0.34 -5.19 -2.45
N LEU A 33 -1.43 -5.08 -1.69
CA LEU A 33 -1.44 -5.24 -0.23
C LEU A 33 -0.87 -6.58 0.23
N GLU A 34 -1.17 -7.65 -0.50
CA GLU A 34 -0.63 -8.98 -0.23
C GLU A 34 0.90 -8.99 -0.34
N THR A 35 1.45 -8.43 -1.41
CA THR A 35 2.91 -8.36 -1.63
C THR A 35 3.62 -7.48 -0.60
N PHE A 36 3.05 -6.33 -0.26
CA PHE A 36 3.72 -5.36 0.64
C PHE A 36 3.55 -5.69 2.13
N PHE A 37 2.38 -6.21 2.51
CA PHE A 37 1.97 -6.31 3.92
C PHE A 37 1.43 -7.68 4.31
N ASN A 38 1.33 -8.63 3.37
CA ASN A 38 0.66 -9.92 3.57
C ASN A 38 -0.78 -9.77 4.08
N CYS A 39 -1.46 -8.72 3.61
CA CYS A 39 -2.84 -8.41 3.99
C CYS A 39 -3.79 -8.59 2.82
N ARG A 40 -5.01 -9.05 3.11
CA ARG A 40 -6.12 -9.12 2.16
C ARG A 40 -6.94 -7.85 2.23
N PHE A 41 -7.06 -7.16 1.10
CA PHE A 41 -7.88 -5.95 0.97
C PHE A 41 -9.35 -6.19 1.37
N VAL A 42 -9.94 -5.22 2.06
CA VAL A 42 -11.36 -5.21 2.45
C VAL A 42 -12.10 -4.06 1.79
N ALA A 43 -11.64 -2.84 2.00
CA ALA A 43 -12.32 -1.64 1.53
C ALA A 43 -11.36 -0.47 1.39
N THR A 44 -11.67 0.41 0.44
CA THR A 44 -11.07 1.72 0.27
C THR A 44 -11.98 2.76 0.95
N GLU A 45 -11.40 3.79 1.55
CA GLU A 45 -12.12 4.93 2.14
C GLU A 45 -13.23 4.51 3.12
N PHE A 46 -12.93 3.53 3.97
CA PHE A 46 -13.91 2.90 4.86
C PHE A 46 -14.40 3.87 5.94
N SER A 47 -15.70 4.17 5.95
CA SER A 47 -16.30 5.02 6.98
C SER A 47 -16.42 4.28 8.31
N THR A 48 -16.03 4.92 9.41
CA THR A 48 -16.16 4.37 10.76
C THR A 48 -17.53 4.62 11.40
N GLY A 49 -18.52 5.00 10.57
CA GLY A 49 -19.91 5.20 10.95
C GLY A 49 -20.14 6.43 11.84
N ASN A 50 -21.40 6.64 12.24
CA ASN A 50 -21.82 7.87 12.92
C ASN A 50 -21.21 8.02 14.34
N LEU A 51 -20.87 6.92 15.00
CA LEU A 51 -20.34 6.95 16.36
C LEU A 51 -18.91 7.51 16.41
N HIS A 52 -18.08 7.14 15.45
CA HIS A 52 -16.67 7.57 15.37
C HIS A 52 -16.43 8.63 14.29
N SER A 53 -17.41 8.84 13.39
CA SER A 53 -17.48 9.89 12.36
C SER A 53 -16.19 10.11 11.55
N GLY A 54 -15.38 9.06 11.42
CA GLY A 54 -14.07 9.08 10.76
C GLY A 54 -14.06 8.24 9.49
N ARG A 55 -12.85 8.14 8.92
CA ARG A 55 -12.57 7.35 7.72
C ARG A 55 -11.21 6.71 7.85
N ILE A 56 -11.11 5.47 7.39
CA ILE A 56 -9.87 4.72 7.20
C ILE A 56 -9.60 4.70 5.71
N ASP A 57 -8.45 5.21 5.26
CA ASP A 57 -8.18 5.31 3.83
C ASP A 57 -8.09 3.92 3.16
N THR A 58 -7.49 2.93 3.83
CA THR A 58 -7.44 1.54 3.35
C THR A 58 -7.66 0.58 4.52
N LEU A 59 -8.68 -0.28 4.41
CA LEU A 59 -8.97 -1.35 5.36
C LEU A 59 -8.55 -2.71 4.76
N ALA A 60 -7.82 -3.51 5.53
CA ALA A 60 -7.34 -4.83 5.12
C ALA A 60 -7.34 -5.80 6.32
N ILE A 61 -7.22 -7.10 6.07
CA ILE A 61 -7.09 -8.15 7.10
C ILE A 61 -5.72 -8.82 6.96
N SER A 62 -4.98 -8.95 8.06
CA SER A 62 -3.70 -9.68 8.09
C SER A 62 -3.88 -11.21 8.00
N GLU A 63 -2.77 -11.93 7.86
CA GLU A 63 -2.75 -13.40 7.90
C GLU A 63 -3.35 -14.01 9.17
N ASP A 64 -3.25 -13.30 10.30
CA ASP A 64 -3.78 -13.70 11.61
C ASP A 64 -5.27 -13.33 11.81
N ASN A 65 -5.94 -12.85 10.77
CA ASN A 65 -7.32 -12.34 10.80
C ASN A 65 -7.52 -11.08 11.66
N ASN A 66 -6.46 -10.28 11.85
CA ASN A 66 -6.56 -8.98 12.50
C ASN A 66 -6.91 -7.89 11.46
N PRO A 67 -7.85 -6.97 11.76
CA PRO A 67 -8.16 -5.81 10.93
C PRO A 67 -7.16 -4.66 11.07
#